data_AF-A0A919HXL2-F1
#
_entry.id   AF-A0A919HXL2-F1
#
_cell.length_a   1.000
_cell.length_b   1.000
_cell.length_c   1.000
_cell.angle_alpha   90.00
_cell.angle_beta   90.00
_cell.angle_gamma   90.00
#
_symmetry.space_group_name_H-M   'P 1'
#
loop_
_entity.id
_entity.type
_entity.pdbx_description
1 polymer ?
#
loop_
_entity_poly.entity_id
_entity_poly.type
_entity_poly.pdbx_seq_one_letter_code
_entity_poly.pdbx_strand_id
1 'polypeptide(L)'
;MYNTYTEDNLRYSQNAPLDMYKEVNTGTNLPAQIDLYSVDGEEYKFLCMAKGGGSANKTYLYQETKALITPAKLKNYLVEKMRTLGTAACPPYHIAFVIGGTSAEATLKTVKLASTRYYDGLPTEGNEHGQAFRDVQLEQELLQEAQNLGLGAQFGGKYFAHDIRVIRLPRHGASCPIGMGVSCSADRNIKAKINRDGIWIEKLESNPGKYIPEHLRQAGEGEVVSINLNQPMSEILAQLSAHPVSTRLSLNGTIIVARDIAHAKLKELIDNGEALPQYVKDHPIYYAGPAKRQPVTLPAPRPNHCRPHGLLR
;
A
#
# COMPACT_ATOMS: atom_id res chain seq x y z
N MET A 1 -18.63 -0.34 -10.24
CA MET A 1 -18.00 0.09 -8.98
C MET A 1 -19.04 0.16 -7.86
N TYR A 2 -20.04 1.05 -7.94
CA TYR A 2 -21.10 1.16 -6.92
C TYR A 2 -21.72 -0.20 -6.55
N ASN A 3 -22.19 -0.97 -7.55
CA ASN A 3 -22.81 -2.29 -7.33
C ASN A 3 -21.89 -3.22 -6.53
N THR A 4 -20.65 -3.44 -6.98
CA THR A 4 -19.65 -4.25 -6.28
C THR A 4 -19.44 -3.80 -4.83
N TYR A 5 -19.28 -2.50 -4.58
CA TYR A 5 -19.07 -2.01 -3.22
C TYR A 5 -20.31 -2.12 -2.35
N THR A 6 -21.52 -2.04 -2.92
CA THR A 6 -22.80 -2.14 -2.21
C THR A 6 -23.17 -3.60 -1.93
N GLU A 7 -23.04 -4.48 -2.92
CA GLU A 7 -23.46 -5.88 -2.89
C GLU A 7 -22.43 -6.78 -2.19
N ASP A 8 -21.13 -6.52 -2.37
CA ASP A 8 -20.08 -7.34 -1.75
C ASP A 8 -19.65 -6.80 -0.39
N ASN A 9 -18.93 -7.64 0.36
CA ASN A 9 -18.42 -7.33 1.70
C ASN A 9 -17.16 -6.45 1.69
N LEU A 10 -17.20 -5.35 0.92
CA LEU A 10 -16.12 -4.36 0.81
C LEU A 10 -16.30 -3.22 1.83
N ARG A 11 -15.40 -2.23 1.81
CA ARG A 11 -15.40 -1.09 2.75
C ARG A 11 -15.57 0.25 2.03
N TYR A 12 -16.47 1.09 2.53
CA TYR A 12 -16.61 2.49 2.11
C TYR A 12 -15.54 3.36 2.76
N SER A 13 -14.62 3.88 1.96
CA SER A 13 -13.40 4.54 2.44
C SER A 13 -13.23 5.97 1.95
N GLN A 14 -14.20 6.51 1.22
CA GLN A 14 -14.15 7.88 0.71
C GLN A 14 -14.91 8.83 1.65
N ASN A 15 -14.28 9.97 1.95
CA ASN A 15 -14.89 11.05 2.70
C ASN A 15 -15.12 12.23 1.75
N ALA A 16 -16.32 12.80 1.78
CA ALA A 16 -16.65 14.03 1.07
C ALA A 16 -16.48 15.23 2.01
N PRO A 17 -15.75 16.28 1.60
CA PRO A 17 -15.69 17.52 2.37
C PRO A 17 -17.03 18.25 2.28
N LEU A 18 -17.63 18.55 3.44
CA LEU A 18 -18.81 19.41 3.56
C LEU A 18 -18.40 20.88 3.65
N ASP A 19 -17.30 21.13 4.34
CA ASP A 19 -16.55 22.38 4.37
C ASP A 19 -15.05 22.07 4.52
N MET A 20 -14.22 23.05 4.86
CA MET A 20 -12.77 22.86 5.01
C MET A 20 -12.39 21.83 6.08
N TYR A 21 -13.20 21.67 7.12
CA TYR A 21 -12.86 20.88 8.30
C TYR A 21 -13.84 19.72 8.54
N LYS A 22 -15.08 19.85 8.08
CA LYS A 22 -16.13 18.84 8.25
C LYS A 22 -16.16 17.89 7.06
N GLU A 23 -16.17 16.60 7.37
CA GLU A 23 -16.25 15.53 6.39
C GLU A 23 -17.37 14.55 6.71
N VAL A 24 -17.90 13.89 5.69
CA VAL A 24 -18.83 12.77 5.82
C VAL A 24 -18.40 11.60 4.93
N ASN A 25 -18.51 10.36 5.43
CA ASN A 25 -18.28 9.19 4.59
C ASN A 25 -19.39 9.09 3.54
N THR A 26 -19.04 8.83 2.28
CA THR A 26 -20.04 8.79 1.19
C THR A 26 -20.96 7.57 1.23
N GLY A 27 -20.69 6.59 2.11
CA GLY A 27 -21.51 5.39 2.30
C GLY A 27 -21.48 4.41 1.13
N THR A 28 -20.66 4.67 0.10
CA THR A 28 -20.71 3.95 -1.19
C THR A 28 -19.33 3.72 -1.79
N ASN A 29 -18.26 4.27 -1.18
CA ASN A 29 -16.90 4.31 -1.72
C ASN A 29 -16.74 5.12 -3.02
N LEU A 30 -17.77 5.86 -3.45
CA LEU A 30 -17.68 6.88 -4.50
C LEU A 30 -17.15 8.21 -3.92
N PRO A 31 -16.59 9.11 -4.75
CA PRO A 31 -16.36 8.96 -6.19
C PRO A 31 -15.20 8.01 -6.53
N ALA A 32 -15.22 7.46 -7.75
CA ALA A 32 -14.05 6.83 -8.35
C ALA A 32 -13.22 7.87 -9.10
N GLN A 33 -11.90 7.71 -9.14
CA GLN A 33 -11.06 8.40 -10.12
C GLN A 33 -11.20 7.69 -11.47
N ILE A 34 -11.63 8.43 -12.49
CA ILE A 34 -11.85 7.91 -13.85
C ILE A 34 -11.10 8.82 -14.81
N ASP A 35 -10.02 8.29 -15.37
CA ASP A 35 -9.20 8.97 -16.38
C ASP A 35 -9.43 8.32 -17.74
N LEU A 36 -10.14 9.01 -18.64
CA LEU A 36 -10.43 8.54 -19.99
C LEU A 36 -9.52 9.23 -21.00
N TYR A 37 -8.86 8.44 -21.84
CA TYR A 37 -7.93 8.94 -22.85
C TYR A 37 -8.43 8.62 -24.25
N SER A 38 -8.35 9.59 -25.15
CA SER A 38 -8.53 9.37 -26.58
C SER A 38 -7.27 8.71 -27.14
N VAL A 39 -7.45 7.60 -27.85
CA VAL A 39 -6.39 6.82 -28.49
C VAL A 39 -6.87 6.34 -29.86
N ASP A 40 -5.95 5.99 -30.74
CA ASP A 40 -6.27 5.38 -32.03
C ASP A 40 -6.72 3.91 -31.88
N GLY A 41 -7.45 3.42 -32.88
CA GLY A 41 -7.89 2.03 -33.01
C GLY A 41 -9.34 1.77 -32.59
N GLU A 42 -9.76 0.51 -32.70
CA GLU A 42 -11.16 0.07 -32.46
C GLU A 42 -11.34 -0.68 -31.11
N GLU A 43 -10.42 -0.50 -30.15
CA GLU A 43 -10.49 -1.16 -28.84
C GLU A 43 -10.59 -0.14 -27.69
N TYR A 44 -11.47 -0.41 -26.72
CA TYR A 44 -11.51 0.32 -25.46
C TYR A 44 -10.71 -0.46 -24.41
N LYS A 45 -9.56 0.07 -23.99
CA LYS A 45 -8.64 -0.59 -23.04
C LYS A 45 -8.73 0.04 -21.65
N PHE A 46 -8.68 -0.79 -20.62
CA PHE A 46 -8.83 -0.39 -19.23
C PHE A 46 -7.71 -0.95 -18.36
N LEU A 47 -7.27 -0.14 -17.40
CA LEU A 47 -6.54 -0.60 -16.22
C LEU A 47 -7.34 -0.17 -14.99
N CYS A 48 -7.97 -1.14 -14.33
CA CYS A 48 -8.73 -0.91 -13.12
C CYS A 48 -7.82 -1.14 -11.91
N MET A 49 -7.78 -0.19 -10.96
CA MET A 49 -6.91 -0.27 -9.77
C MET A 49 -7.72 -0.08 -8.49
N ALA A 50 -7.61 -1.01 -7.54
CA ALA A 50 -8.15 -0.85 -6.19
C ALA A 50 -7.03 -0.43 -5.23
N LYS A 51 -6.60 0.84 -5.31
CA LYS A 51 -5.45 1.33 -4.54
C LYS A 51 -5.78 1.53 -3.06
N GLY A 52 -4.96 0.96 -2.18
CA GLY A 52 -5.07 1.19 -0.74
C GLY A 52 -4.51 2.56 -0.33
N GLY A 53 -5.12 3.21 0.65
CA GLY A 53 -4.66 4.51 1.16
C GLY A 53 -3.21 4.49 1.67
N GLY A 54 -2.79 3.41 2.34
CA GLY A 54 -1.40 3.28 2.83
C GLY A 54 -0.35 3.35 1.73
N SER A 55 -0.53 2.59 0.63
CA SER A 55 0.38 2.64 -0.51
C SER A 55 0.21 3.87 -1.38
N ALA A 56 -1.00 4.47 -1.43
CA ALA A 56 -1.20 5.77 -2.05
C ALA A 56 -0.39 6.87 -1.34
N ASN A 57 -0.39 6.89 0.00
CA ASN A 57 0.38 7.84 0.82
C ASN A 57 1.90 7.64 0.73
N LYS A 58 2.35 6.47 0.26
CA LYS A 58 3.76 6.17 -0.06
C LYS A 58 4.09 6.44 -1.52
N THR A 59 3.47 7.48 -2.10
CA THR A 59 3.83 8.04 -3.39
C THR A 59 4.46 9.40 -3.13
N TYR A 60 5.71 9.58 -3.55
CA TYR A 60 6.50 10.78 -3.26
C TYR A 60 6.99 11.41 -4.56
N LEU A 61 7.08 12.74 -4.54
CA LEU A 61 7.70 13.56 -5.57
C LEU A 61 8.88 14.30 -4.97
N TYR A 62 10.01 14.26 -5.65
CA TYR A 62 11.22 14.99 -5.31
C TYR A 62 11.60 15.88 -6.49
N GLN A 63 11.83 17.16 -6.23
CA GLN A 63 12.25 18.12 -7.24
C GLN A 63 13.76 18.22 -7.23
N GLU A 64 14.39 17.51 -8.17
CA GLU A 64 15.84 17.41 -8.27
C GLU A 64 16.36 18.13 -9.52
N THR A 65 17.69 18.11 -9.69
CA THR A 65 18.37 18.76 -10.82
C THR A 65 19.23 17.78 -11.61
N LYS A 66 19.77 18.22 -12.76
CA LYS A 66 20.71 17.43 -13.57
C LYS A 66 21.95 16.99 -12.77
N ALA A 67 22.34 17.72 -11.71
CA ALA A 67 23.50 17.37 -10.88
C ALA A 67 23.38 15.99 -10.20
N LEU A 68 22.15 15.48 -10.03
CA LEU A 68 21.89 14.17 -9.47
C LEU A 68 22.07 13.02 -10.48
N ILE A 69 21.90 13.30 -11.78
CA ILE A 69 21.91 12.27 -12.84
C ILE A 69 23.34 11.94 -13.25
N THR A 70 24.04 11.26 -12.33
CA THR A 70 25.34 10.62 -12.51
C THR A 70 25.33 9.26 -11.80
N PRO A 71 26.07 8.24 -12.30
CA PRO A 71 26.10 6.91 -11.67
C PRO A 71 26.49 6.94 -10.19
N ALA A 72 27.44 7.81 -9.83
CA ALA A 72 27.95 7.93 -8.45
C ALA A 72 26.93 8.49 -7.44
N LYS A 73 25.91 9.23 -7.90
CA LYS A 73 24.95 9.93 -7.03
C LYS A 73 23.56 9.33 -7.08
N LEU A 74 23.05 9.05 -8.29
CA LEU A 74 21.66 8.68 -8.49
C LEU A 74 21.28 7.41 -7.71
N LYS A 75 22.07 6.33 -7.83
CA LYS A 75 21.80 5.07 -7.13
C LYS A 75 21.70 5.29 -5.62
N ASN A 76 22.71 5.93 -5.02
CA ASN A 76 22.75 6.17 -3.57
C ASN A 76 21.56 7.02 -3.10
N TYR A 77 21.19 8.04 -3.87
CA TYR A 77 20.01 8.85 -3.60
C TYR A 77 18.73 8.03 -3.63
N LEU A 78 18.52 7.19 -4.66
CA LEU A 78 17.32 6.35 -4.75
C LEU A 78 17.24 5.33 -3.61
N VAL A 79 18.37 4.76 -3.18
CA VAL A 79 18.44 3.88 -2.01
C VAL A 79 18.07 4.61 -0.72
N GLU A 80 18.57 5.84 -0.53
CA GLU A 80 18.20 6.68 0.60
C GLU A 80 16.69 6.94 0.62
N LYS A 81 16.10 7.33 -0.53
CA LYS A 81 14.65 7.55 -0.62
C LYS A 81 13.86 6.27 -0.42
N MET A 82 14.30 5.15 -0.99
CA MET A 82 13.69 3.83 -0.77
C MET A 82 13.58 3.48 0.71
N ARG A 83 14.61 3.78 1.51
CA ARG A 83 14.60 3.53 2.96
C ARG A 83 13.47 4.30 3.67
N THR A 84 13.11 5.50 3.21
CA THR A 84 12.05 6.33 3.80
C THR A 84 10.63 5.74 3.62
N LEU A 85 10.45 4.78 2.71
CA LEU A 85 9.20 4.03 2.61
C LEU A 85 8.84 3.38 3.95
N GLY A 86 9.84 2.82 4.64
CA GLY A 86 9.66 2.02 5.84
C GLY A 86 8.70 0.85 5.61
N THR A 87 8.12 0.33 6.69
CA THR A 87 7.21 -0.83 6.65
C THR A 87 5.72 -0.45 6.67
N ALA A 88 5.42 0.87 6.70
CA ALA A 88 4.09 1.43 6.89
C ALA A 88 3.13 1.31 5.70
N ALA A 89 3.48 0.57 4.64
CA ALA A 89 2.57 0.25 3.54
C ALA A 89 2.51 -1.25 3.24
N CYS A 90 2.86 -2.11 4.20
CA CYS A 90 2.82 -3.57 4.06
C CYS A 90 3.75 -4.09 2.94
N PRO A 91 5.09 -4.07 3.14
CA PRO A 91 6.02 -4.82 2.30
C PRO A 91 5.76 -6.34 2.40
N PRO A 92 6.22 -7.16 1.43
CA PRO A 92 7.13 -6.80 0.34
C PRO A 92 6.48 -5.94 -0.76
N TYR A 93 7.22 -4.95 -1.27
CA TYR A 93 6.71 -3.98 -2.24
C TYR A 93 7.01 -4.33 -3.70
N HIS A 94 6.12 -3.92 -4.61
CA HIS A 94 6.49 -3.62 -5.99
C HIS A 94 6.88 -2.14 -6.06
N ILE A 95 8.17 -1.83 -6.08
CA ILE A 95 8.65 -0.44 -6.01
C ILE A 95 8.79 0.14 -7.42
N ALA A 96 8.34 1.36 -7.63
CA ALA A 96 8.52 2.09 -8.87
C ALA A 96 9.27 3.40 -8.63
N PHE A 97 10.32 3.63 -9.42
CA PHE A 97 11.01 4.90 -9.55
C PHE A 97 10.78 5.46 -10.95
N VAL A 98 10.52 6.76 -11.04
CA VAL A 98 10.45 7.48 -12.31
C VAL A 98 11.40 8.67 -12.25
N ILE A 99 12.31 8.75 -13.21
CA ILE A 99 13.35 9.79 -13.26
C ILE A 99 13.08 10.68 -14.48
N GLY A 100 12.75 11.94 -14.24
CA GLY A 100 12.28 12.89 -15.25
C GLY A 100 10.76 12.87 -15.40
N GLY A 101 10.30 13.51 -16.47
CA GLY A 101 8.89 13.81 -16.73
C GLY A 101 8.73 15.22 -17.25
N THR A 102 7.67 15.44 -18.01
CA THR A 102 7.30 16.76 -18.54
C THR A 102 6.73 17.68 -17.45
N SER A 103 6.22 17.10 -16.37
CA SER A 103 5.67 17.79 -15.21
C SER A 103 5.57 16.85 -14.01
N ALA A 104 5.29 17.42 -12.83
CA ALA A 104 5.14 16.67 -11.58
C ALA A 104 4.04 15.59 -11.69
N GLU A 105 2.88 15.96 -12.21
CA GLU A 105 1.73 15.09 -12.40
C GLU A 105 1.99 13.98 -13.43
N ALA A 106 2.72 14.28 -14.51
CA ALA A 106 3.14 13.27 -15.48
C ALA A 106 4.12 12.25 -14.86
N THR A 107 5.08 12.71 -14.05
CA THR A 107 5.99 11.85 -13.29
C THR A 107 5.21 10.95 -12.34
N LEU A 108 4.32 11.50 -11.52
CA LEU A 108 3.56 10.73 -10.52
C LEU A 108 2.53 9.77 -11.15
N LYS A 109 1.90 10.16 -12.26
CA LYS A 109 1.06 9.24 -13.05
C LYS A 109 1.90 8.07 -13.58
N THR A 110 3.10 8.34 -14.08
CA THR A 110 4.00 7.29 -14.56
C THR A 110 4.43 6.37 -13.42
N VAL A 111 4.73 6.92 -12.23
CA VAL A 111 5.03 6.11 -11.03
C VAL A 111 3.86 5.19 -10.70
N LYS A 112 2.64 5.72 -10.73
CA LYS A 112 1.43 4.94 -10.43
C LYS A 112 1.34 3.72 -11.34
N LEU A 113 1.44 3.92 -12.65
CA LEU A 113 1.32 2.88 -13.67
C LEU A 113 2.52 1.92 -13.66
N ALA A 114 3.74 2.42 -13.42
CA ALA A 114 4.92 1.57 -13.26
C ALA A 114 4.79 0.63 -12.05
N SER A 115 4.20 1.10 -10.94
CA SER A 115 3.97 0.27 -9.75
C SER A 115 2.96 -0.87 -9.97
N THR A 116 2.15 -0.80 -11.04
CA THR A 116 1.24 -1.87 -11.46
C THR A 116 1.79 -2.68 -12.62
N ARG A 117 3.09 -2.54 -12.95
CA ARG A 117 3.75 -3.24 -14.07
C ARG A 117 3.10 -2.96 -15.43
N TYR A 118 2.40 -1.83 -15.56
CA TYR A 118 1.76 -1.45 -16.82
C TYR A 118 2.80 -1.20 -17.94
N TYR A 119 3.98 -0.71 -17.54
CA TYR A 119 5.08 -0.34 -18.44
C TYR A 119 6.15 -1.43 -18.61
N ASP A 120 5.86 -2.69 -18.25
CA ASP A 120 6.85 -3.77 -18.36
C ASP A 120 7.32 -4.01 -19.81
N GLY A 121 6.49 -3.66 -20.80
CA GLY A 121 6.80 -3.77 -22.22
C GLY A 121 7.45 -2.53 -22.86
N LEU A 122 7.89 -1.53 -22.09
CA LEU A 122 8.65 -0.40 -22.64
C LEU A 122 10.02 -0.87 -23.20
N PRO A 123 10.61 -0.12 -24.15
CA PRO A 123 12.01 -0.30 -24.54
C PRO A 123 12.94 -0.22 -23.33
N THR A 124 14.11 -0.86 -23.42
CA THR A 124 15.12 -0.84 -22.35
C THR A 124 16.24 0.18 -22.60
N GLU A 125 16.14 0.95 -23.68
CA GLU A 125 17.09 1.99 -24.07
C GLU A 125 16.38 3.26 -24.52
N GLY A 126 17.01 4.41 -24.28
CA GLY A 126 16.52 5.70 -24.76
C GLY A 126 16.89 5.95 -26.23
N ASN A 127 16.41 7.08 -26.76
CA ASN A 127 16.80 7.59 -28.07
C ASN A 127 16.86 9.14 -28.05
N GLU A 128 17.33 9.72 -29.15
CA GLU A 128 17.44 11.17 -29.35
C GLU A 128 16.09 11.90 -29.39
N HIS A 129 15.00 11.18 -29.64
CA HIS A 129 13.63 11.73 -29.68
C HIS A 129 12.94 11.78 -28.31
N GLY A 130 13.61 11.31 -27.25
CA GLY A 130 13.09 11.38 -25.89
C GLY A 130 12.08 10.28 -25.56
N GLN A 131 12.21 9.09 -26.15
CA GLN A 131 11.38 7.95 -25.76
C GLN A 131 11.57 7.60 -24.27
N ALA A 132 10.48 7.20 -23.63
CA ALA A 132 10.55 6.59 -22.31
C ALA A 132 11.20 5.20 -22.41
N PHE A 133 12.03 4.86 -21.43
CA PHE A 133 12.62 3.51 -21.35
C PHE A 133 12.67 3.00 -19.91
N ARG A 134 12.78 1.68 -19.81
CA ARG A 134 12.89 0.94 -18.57
C ARG A 134 14.35 0.56 -18.32
N ASP A 135 14.92 1.05 -17.22
CA ASP A 135 16.33 0.84 -16.86
C ASP A 135 16.49 -0.46 -16.06
N VAL A 136 16.63 -1.57 -16.78
CA VAL A 136 16.71 -2.91 -16.20
C VAL A 136 17.96 -3.14 -15.35
N GLN A 137 19.05 -2.44 -15.64
CA GLN A 137 20.28 -2.52 -14.85
C GLN A 137 20.05 -1.88 -13.47
N LEU A 138 19.53 -0.65 -13.45
CA LEU A 138 19.27 0.04 -12.19
C LEU A 138 18.15 -0.63 -11.37
N GLU A 139 17.17 -1.28 -12.02
CA GLU A 139 16.19 -2.15 -11.34
C GLU A 139 16.87 -3.24 -10.51
N GLN A 140 17.84 -3.96 -11.10
CA GLN A 140 18.56 -5.05 -10.43
C GLN A 140 19.45 -4.53 -9.31
N GLU A 141 20.19 -3.45 -9.56
CA GLU A 141 21.05 -2.82 -8.55
C GLU A 141 20.23 -2.37 -7.35
N LEU A 142 19.10 -1.69 -7.56
CA LEU A 142 18.24 -1.23 -6.46
C LEU A 142 17.56 -2.40 -5.74
N LEU A 143 17.20 -3.49 -6.43
CA LEU A 143 16.61 -4.66 -5.78
C LEU A 143 17.62 -5.33 -4.84
N GLN A 144 18.89 -5.40 -5.24
CA GLN A 144 19.97 -5.89 -4.37
C GLN A 144 20.13 -4.99 -3.14
N GLU A 145 20.10 -3.66 -3.31
CA GLU A 145 20.16 -2.74 -2.17
C GLU A 145 18.93 -2.86 -1.26
N ALA A 146 17.73 -3.04 -1.82
CA ALA A 146 16.51 -3.27 -1.06
C ALA A 146 16.61 -4.51 -0.15
N GLN A 147 17.27 -5.57 -0.65
CA GLN A 147 17.54 -6.79 0.12
C GLN A 147 18.56 -6.58 1.24
N ASN A 148 19.48 -5.63 1.06
CA ASN A 148 20.51 -5.28 2.04
C ASN A 148 20.03 -4.27 3.10
N LEU A 149 18.84 -3.67 2.94
CA LEU A 149 18.31 -2.70 3.92
C LEU A 149 18.01 -3.32 5.30
N GLY A 150 17.81 -4.63 5.36
CA GLY A 150 17.51 -5.37 6.59
C GLY A 150 16.09 -5.18 7.12
N LEU A 151 15.24 -4.38 6.45
CA LEU A 151 13.84 -4.14 6.84
C LEU A 151 12.92 -5.35 6.57
N GLY A 152 13.23 -6.12 5.53
CA GLY A 152 12.50 -7.30 5.11
C GLY A 152 10.99 -7.12 4.95
N ALA A 153 10.28 -8.24 5.09
CA ALA A 153 8.82 -8.27 5.02
C ALA A 153 8.24 -7.88 6.40
N GLN A 154 8.21 -6.57 6.67
CA GLN A 154 7.70 -5.90 7.88
C GLN A 154 8.57 -6.01 9.13
N PHE A 155 9.10 -7.20 9.44
CA PHE A 155 9.79 -7.48 10.71
C PHE A 155 11.24 -7.93 10.52
N GLY A 156 11.97 -7.26 9.63
CA GLY A 156 13.36 -7.56 9.36
C GLY A 156 13.57 -8.63 8.28
N GLY A 157 14.78 -8.65 7.71
CA GLY A 157 15.21 -9.66 6.73
C GLY A 157 15.35 -9.14 5.30
N LYS A 158 15.22 -10.05 4.33
CA LYS A 158 15.57 -9.81 2.92
C LYS A 158 14.46 -9.19 2.08
N TYR A 159 13.22 -9.61 2.27
CA TYR A 159 12.12 -9.35 1.31
C TYR A 159 11.43 -8.00 1.55
N PHE A 160 12.18 -6.91 1.45
CA PHE A 160 11.59 -5.56 1.48
C PHE A 160 10.84 -5.23 0.19
N ALA A 161 11.36 -5.70 -0.95
CA ALA A 161 10.74 -5.57 -2.26
C ALA A 161 10.60 -6.96 -2.92
N HIS A 162 9.48 -7.18 -3.60
CA HIS A 162 9.32 -8.26 -4.56
C HIS A 162 10.16 -7.98 -5.82
N ASP A 163 10.05 -6.76 -6.35
CA ASP A 163 10.77 -6.28 -7.52
C ASP A 163 10.80 -4.74 -7.56
N ILE A 164 11.57 -4.21 -8.50
CA ILE A 164 11.67 -2.77 -8.76
C ILE A 164 11.41 -2.50 -10.25
N ARG A 165 10.77 -1.37 -10.54
CA ARG A 165 10.67 -0.77 -11.86
C ARG A 165 11.32 0.60 -11.88
N VAL A 166 12.16 0.86 -12.87
CA VAL A 166 12.81 2.17 -13.04
C VAL A 166 12.50 2.69 -14.43
N ILE A 167 11.69 3.74 -14.53
CA ILE A 167 11.33 4.38 -15.80
C ILE A 167 12.08 5.70 -15.94
N ARG A 168 12.82 5.87 -17.04
CA ARG A 168 13.46 7.13 -17.40
C ARG A 168 12.61 7.85 -18.45
N LEU A 169 12.28 9.10 -18.16
CA LEU A 169 11.48 9.97 -19.04
C LEU A 169 12.30 11.16 -19.57
N PRO A 170 11.91 11.79 -20.69
CA PRO A 170 12.46 13.10 -21.06
C PRO A 170 12.15 14.14 -19.98
N ARG A 171 12.89 15.25 -19.99
CA ARG A 171 12.74 16.33 -19.00
C ARG A 171 13.11 17.67 -19.61
N HIS A 172 12.51 18.75 -19.13
CA HIS A 172 12.98 20.11 -19.43
C HIS A 172 14.42 20.29 -18.91
N GLY A 173 15.25 21.09 -19.60
CA GLY A 173 16.67 21.26 -19.26
C GLY A 173 16.92 21.69 -17.80
N ALA A 174 16.06 22.57 -17.29
CA ALA A 174 16.10 23.11 -15.92
C ALA A 174 15.41 22.24 -14.86
N SER A 175 14.81 21.10 -15.21
CA SER A 175 13.98 20.31 -14.30
C SER A 175 14.42 18.85 -14.25
N CYS A 176 14.28 18.21 -13.10
CA CYS A 176 14.44 16.77 -12.96
C CYS A 176 13.50 16.23 -11.86
N PRO A 177 12.18 16.16 -12.10
CA PRO A 177 11.28 15.53 -11.15
C PRO A 177 11.62 14.05 -11.00
N ILE A 178 11.69 13.56 -9.77
CA ILE A 178 11.85 12.14 -9.45
C ILE A 178 10.65 11.69 -8.64
N GLY A 179 9.98 10.66 -9.12
CA GLY A 179 8.86 10.05 -8.43
C GLY A 179 9.22 8.69 -7.86
N MET A 180 8.70 8.38 -6.67
CA MET A 180 8.80 7.06 -6.05
C MET A 180 7.43 6.60 -5.58
N GLY A 181 7.08 5.34 -5.77
CA GLY A 181 5.82 4.78 -5.31
C GLY A 181 5.87 3.27 -5.16
N VAL A 182 4.84 2.67 -4.57
CA VAL A 182 4.77 1.23 -4.34
C VAL A 182 3.40 0.65 -4.66
N SER A 183 3.37 -0.62 -5.09
CA SER A 183 2.24 -1.52 -4.80
C SER A 183 2.55 -2.32 -3.53
N CYS A 184 1.57 -2.43 -2.65
CA CYS A 184 1.70 -3.13 -1.38
C CYS A 184 1.33 -4.60 -1.51
N SER A 185 1.35 -5.38 -0.42
CA SER A 185 0.85 -6.77 -0.41
C SER A 185 -0.57 -6.91 -0.97
N ALA A 186 -1.41 -5.89 -0.85
CA ALA A 186 -2.70 -5.82 -1.53
C ALA A 186 -2.53 -5.30 -2.98
N ASP A 187 -1.74 -5.99 -3.79
CA ASP A 187 -1.50 -5.67 -5.19
C ASP A 187 -2.75 -5.99 -6.03
N ARG A 188 -3.54 -4.95 -6.31
CA ARG A 188 -4.90 -5.08 -6.87
C ARG A 188 -5.06 -4.17 -8.07
N ASN A 189 -4.70 -4.70 -9.23
CA ASN A 189 -4.96 -4.10 -10.51
C ASN A 189 -5.42 -5.19 -11.50
N ILE A 190 -6.22 -4.82 -12.50
CA ILE A 190 -6.71 -5.73 -13.52
C ILE A 190 -6.85 -5.01 -14.86
N LYS A 191 -6.30 -5.62 -15.91
CA LYS A 191 -6.46 -5.16 -17.29
C LYS A 191 -7.78 -5.69 -17.85
N ALA A 192 -8.45 -4.86 -18.64
CA ALA A 192 -9.62 -5.28 -19.40
C ALA A 192 -9.61 -4.60 -20.76
N LYS A 193 -10.34 -5.17 -21.73
CA LYS A 193 -10.58 -4.52 -23.01
C LYS A 193 -11.94 -4.88 -23.58
N ILE A 194 -12.48 -3.99 -24.39
CA ILE A 194 -13.69 -4.20 -25.18
C ILE A 194 -13.31 -4.02 -26.64
N ASN A 195 -13.70 -4.97 -27.47
CA ASN A 195 -13.53 -4.92 -28.92
C ASN A 195 -14.73 -5.58 -29.61
N ARG A 196 -14.65 -5.76 -30.94
CA ARG A 196 -15.75 -6.31 -31.75
C ARG A 196 -16.13 -7.75 -31.38
N ASP A 197 -15.20 -8.49 -30.75
CA ASP A 197 -15.38 -9.88 -30.35
C ASP A 197 -15.98 -10.01 -28.94
N GLY A 198 -16.02 -8.92 -28.16
CA GLY A 198 -16.69 -8.89 -26.86
C GLY A 198 -15.89 -8.15 -25.77
N ILE A 199 -16.12 -8.59 -24.53
CA ILE A 199 -15.54 -8.01 -23.31
C ILE A 199 -14.54 -9.00 -22.72
N TRP A 200 -13.31 -8.54 -22.56
CA TRP A 200 -12.18 -9.33 -22.06
C TRP A 200 -11.71 -8.78 -20.73
N ILE A 201 -11.45 -9.66 -19.78
CA ILE A 201 -10.87 -9.33 -18.48
C ILE A 201 -9.65 -10.20 -18.24
N GLU A 202 -8.60 -9.62 -17.67
CA GLU A 202 -7.39 -10.33 -17.30
C GLU A 202 -7.71 -11.47 -16.34
N LYS A 203 -7.18 -12.66 -16.65
CA LYS A 203 -7.35 -13.85 -15.82
C LYS A 203 -6.36 -13.81 -14.67
N LEU A 204 -6.88 -13.61 -13.46
CA LEU A 204 -6.12 -13.75 -12.22
C LEU A 204 -6.07 -15.22 -11.76
N GLU A 205 -5.20 -15.49 -10.78
CA GLU A 205 -5.11 -16.82 -10.16
C GLU A 205 -6.35 -17.14 -9.32
N SER A 206 -7.03 -18.25 -9.60
CA SER A 206 -8.19 -18.73 -8.84
C SER A 206 -7.83 -19.76 -7.75
N ASN A 207 -6.64 -20.34 -7.77
CA ASN A 207 -6.16 -21.31 -6.77
C ASN A 207 -4.83 -20.87 -6.14
N PRO A 208 -4.81 -19.80 -5.31
CA PRO A 208 -3.56 -19.29 -4.74
C PRO A 208 -2.88 -20.26 -3.76
N GLY A 209 -3.61 -21.24 -3.20
CA GLY A 209 -3.07 -22.22 -2.26
C GLY A 209 -1.94 -23.09 -2.85
N LYS A 210 -1.87 -23.20 -4.19
CA LYS A 210 -0.78 -23.92 -4.88
C LYS A 210 0.60 -23.27 -4.68
N TYR A 211 0.65 -21.97 -4.37
CA TYR A 211 1.90 -21.26 -4.10
C TYR A 211 2.40 -21.44 -2.66
N ILE A 212 1.60 -22.06 -1.78
CA ILE A 212 2.03 -22.37 -0.41
C ILE A 212 2.72 -23.74 -0.42
N PRO A 213 4.04 -23.81 -0.14
CA PRO A 213 4.76 -25.07 -0.02
C PRO A 213 4.07 -26.00 0.98
N GLU A 214 4.04 -27.30 0.70
CA GLU A 214 3.33 -28.29 1.54
C GLU A 214 3.74 -28.21 3.01
N HIS A 215 5.04 -28.10 3.28
CA HIS A 215 5.60 -28.00 4.63
C HIS A 215 5.16 -26.74 5.41
N LEU A 216 4.65 -25.70 4.73
CA LEU A 216 4.14 -24.48 5.35
C LEU A 216 2.62 -24.47 5.51
N ARG A 217 1.89 -25.42 4.92
CA ARG A 217 0.42 -25.45 5.01
C ARG A 217 -0.09 -25.77 6.41
N GLN A 218 0.75 -26.38 7.24
CA GLN A 218 0.48 -26.68 8.65
C GLN A 218 1.49 -26.01 9.59
N ALA A 219 2.16 -24.94 9.16
CA ALA A 219 3.08 -24.22 10.03
C ALA A 219 2.32 -23.73 11.27
N GLY A 220 2.71 -24.21 12.46
CA GLY A 220 2.18 -23.72 13.73
C GLY A 220 2.58 -22.27 13.99
N GLU A 221 2.04 -21.67 15.04
CA GLU A 221 2.33 -20.27 15.38
C GLU A 221 3.79 -20.05 15.80
N GLY A 222 4.60 -21.11 16.00
CA GLY A 222 5.97 -21.07 16.52
C GLY A 222 6.03 -20.63 17.99
N GLU A 223 7.21 -20.29 18.52
CA GLU A 223 7.32 -19.76 19.88
C GLU A 223 6.72 -18.35 19.97
N VAL A 224 5.70 -18.17 20.81
CA VAL A 224 5.00 -16.91 21.06
C VAL A 224 4.78 -16.74 22.54
N VAL A 225 4.88 -15.51 23.02
CA VAL A 225 4.47 -15.17 24.39
C VAL A 225 2.99 -14.84 24.39
N SER A 226 2.19 -15.60 25.14
CA SER A 226 0.77 -15.32 25.30
C SER A 226 0.53 -14.20 26.32
N ILE A 227 -0.20 -13.16 25.91
CA ILE A 227 -0.59 -12.03 26.76
C ILE A 227 -2.12 -12.01 26.87
N ASN A 228 -2.64 -12.05 28.09
CA ASN A 228 -4.06 -11.87 28.36
C ASN A 228 -4.38 -10.38 28.55
N LEU A 229 -5.19 -9.82 27.67
CA LEU A 229 -5.59 -8.41 27.69
C LEU A 229 -6.78 -8.13 28.61
N ASN A 230 -7.43 -9.17 29.17
CA ASN A 230 -8.51 -9.01 30.14
C ASN A 230 -7.95 -8.93 31.57
N GLN A 231 -6.96 -8.07 31.77
CA GLN A 231 -6.30 -7.77 33.04
C GLN A 231 -6.19 -6.25 33.23
N PRO A 232 -5.97 -5.75 34.45
CA PRO A 232 -5.67 -4.34 34.67
C PRO A 232 -4.50 -3.88 33.79
N MET A 233 -4.57 -2.67 33.23
CA MET A 233 -3.55 -2.13 32.32
C MET A 233 -2.13 -2.15 32.94
N SER A 234 -2.03 -1.94 34.25
CA SER A 234 -0.76 -2.04 34.99
C SER A 234 -0.11 -3.43 34.92
N GLU A 235 -0.91 -4.50 34.96
CA GLU A 235 -0.43 -5.89 34.87
C GLU A 235 0.01 -6.22 33.44
N ILE A 236 -0.79 -5.78 32.44
CA ILE A 236 -0.44 -5.92 31.01
C ILE A 236 0.90 -5.23 30.73
N LEU A 237 1.08 -3.98 31.20
CA LEU A 237 2.31 -3.23 31.01
C LEU A 237 3.52 -3.89 31.71
N ALA A 238 3.33 -4.44 32.92
CA ALA A 238 4.38 -5.15 33.62
C ALA A 238 4.84 -6.41 32.86
N GLN A 239 3.89 -7.18 32.31
CA GLN A 239 4.19 -8.34 31.48
C GLN A 239 4.93 -7.95 30.19
N LEU A 240 4.45 -6.92 29.48
CA LEU A 240 5.11 -6.44 28.25
C LEU A 240 6.52 -5.91 28.51
N SER A 241 6.73 -5.22 29.63
CA SER A 241 8.03 -4.65 30.02
C SER A 241 9.09 -5.71 30.34
N ALA A 242 8.67 -6.96 30.61
CA ALA A 242 9.58 -8.07 30.88
C ALA A 242 10.22 -8.66 29.61
N HIS A 243 9.80 -8.21 28.41
CA HIS A 243 10.27 -8.74 27.14
C HIS A 243 11.00 -7.67 26.32
N PRO A 244 12.11 -8.01 25.64
CA PRO A 244 12.78 -7.07 24.76
C PRO A 244 11.93 -6.75 23.52
N VAL A 245 12.27 -5.65 22.85
CA VAL A 245 11.71 -5.36 21.52
C VAL A 245 11.97 -6.52 20.56
N SER A 246 11.09 -6.69 19.57
CA SER A 246 11.04 -7.82 18.60
C SER A 246 10.53 -9.16 19.12
N THR A 247 10.23 -9.30 20.43
CA THR A 247 9.52 -10.49 20.94
C THR A 247 8.14 -10.63 20.30
N ARG A 248 7.84 -11.81 19.77
CA ARG A 248 6.55 -12.11 19.15
C ARG A 248 5.51 -12.48 20.21
N LEU A 249 4.36 -11.83 20.13
CA LEU A 249 3.27 -11.98 21.11
C LEU A 249 2.03 -12.61 20.47
N SER A 250 1.25 -13.35 21.27
CA SER A 250 -0.12 -13.77 20.98
C SER A 250 -1.04 -13.08 21.98
N LEU A 251 -1.92 -12.21 21.49
CA LEU A 251 -2.77 -11.37 22.34
C LEU A 251 -4.19 -11.96 22.42
N ASN A 252 -4.69 -12.18 23.63
CA ASN A 252 -6.05 -12.69 23.86
C ASN A 252 -6.82 -11.75 24.79
N GLY A 253 -7.94 -11.19 24.33
CA GLY A 253 -8.84 -10.39 25.16
C GLY A 253 -9.41 -9.18 24.43
N THR A 254 -9.85 -8.20 25.22
CA THR A 254 -10.58 -7.02 24.72
C THR A 254 -9.64 -5.95 24.18
N ILE A 255 -10.01 -5.36 23.05
CA ILE A 255 -9.24 -4.30 22.36
C ILE A 255 -10.22 -3.22 21.89
N ILE A 256 -9.84 -1.96 22.00
CA ILE A 256 -10.58 -0.83 21.44
C ILE A 256 -10.08 -0.52 20.04
N VAL A 257 -10.99 -0.35 19.09
CA VAL A 257 -10.64 0.00 17.70
C VAL A 257 -10.88 1.49 17.49
N ALA A 258 -9.82 2.24 17.19
CA ALA A 258 -9.89 3.67 16.92
C ALA A 258 -8.81 4.07 15.91
N ARG A 259 -9.09 5.05 15.05
CA ARG A 259 -8.14 5.55 14.01
C ARG A 259 -8.25 7.07 13.86
N ASP A 260 -7.86 7.61 12.72
CA ASP A 260 -7.69 9.05 12.44
C ASP A 260 -8.83 9.94 13.01
N ILE A 261 -10.09 9.74 12.59
CA ILE A 261 -11.24 10.55 13.04
C ILE A 261 -11.53 10.37 14.54
N ALA A 262 -11.40 9.15 15.05
CA ALA A 262 -11.61 8.89 16.48
C ALA A 262 -10.56 9.58 17.34
N HIS A 263 -9.29 9.58 16.92
CA HIS A 263 -8.21 10.27 17.62
C HIS A 263 -8.34 11.80 17.53
N ALA A 264 -8.81 12.34 16.41
CA ALA A 264 -9.12 13.76 16.29
C ALA A 264 -10.15 14.20 17.34
N LYS A 265 -11.25 13.42 17.51
CA LYS A 265 -12.25 13.67 18.55
C LYS A 265 -11.69 13.51 19.97
N LEU A 266 -10.86 12.50 20.22
CA LEU A 266 -10.21 12.34 21.52
C LEU A 266 -9.28 13.54 21.84
N LYS A 267 -8.63 14.11 20.82
CA LYS A 267 -7.83 15.32 20.97
C LYS A 267 -8.69 16.54 21.27
N GLU A 268 -9.82 16.72 20.58
CA GLU A 268 -10.77 17.81 20.87
C GLU A 268 -11.24 17.79 22.32
N LEU A 269 -11.54 16.60 22.88
CA LEU A 269 -11.86 16.47 24.31
C LEU A 269 -10.74 17.00 25.20
N ILE A 270 -9.48 16.61 24.94
CA ILE A 270 -8.32 17.09 25.70
C ILE A 270 -8.17 18.61 25.56
N ASP A 271 -8.29 19.15 24.35
CA ASP A 271 -8.14 20.57 24.07
C ASP A 271 -9.24 21.41 24.78
N ASN A 272 -10.43 20.84 24.96
CA ASN A 272 -11.54 21.43 25.71
C ASN A 272 -11.42 21.26 27.25
N GLY A 273 -10.35 20.62 27.73
CA GLY A 273 -10.18 20.31 29.16
C GLY A 273 -11.06 19.17 29.66
N GLU A 274 -11.67 18.40 28.76
CA GLU A 274 -12.47 17.23 29.10
C GLU A 274 -11.59 16.00 29.35
N ALA A 275 -12.06 15.11 30.22
CA ALA A 275 -11.35 13.88 30.51
C ALA A 275 -11.49 12.89 29.35
N LEU A 276 -10.40 12.17 29.05
CA LEU A 276 -10.46 11.04 28.12
C LEU A 276 -11.42 9.96 28.60
N PRO A 277 -12.22 9.35 27.69
CA PRO A 277 -13.09 8.24 28.03
C PRO A 277 -12.34 7.08 28.67
N GLN A 278 -12.97 6.42 29.65
CA GLN A 278 -12.32 5.39 30.46
C GLN A 278 -11.82 4.18 29.63
N TYR A 279 -12.56 3.81 28.58
CA TYR A 279 -12.17 2.71 27.68
C TYR A 279 -10.82 2.92 26.98
N VAL A 280 -10.36 4.17 26.83
CA VAL A 280 -9.05 4.52 26.23
C VAL A 280 -7.91 4.17 27.19
N LYS A 281 -8.19 4.19 28.50
CA LYS A 281 -7.21 3.96 29.58
C LYS A 281 -7.13 2.48 29.97
N ASP A 282 -8.25 1.77 29.87
CA ASP A 282 -8.37 0.39 30.36
C ASP A 282 -7.99 -0.68 29.32
N HIS A 283 -7.89 -0.32 28.04
CA HIS A 283 -7.68 -1.29 26.96
C HIS A 283 -6.67 -0.81 25.91
N PRO A 284 -5.92 -1.73 25.28
CA PRO A 284 -5.10 -1.40 24.11
C PRO A 284 -5.95 -0.82 22.97
N ILE A 285 -5.37 0.14 22.25
CA ILE A 285 -6.01 0.74 21.07
C ILE A 285 -5.41 0.14 19.80
N TYR A 286 -6.25 -0.47 18.98
CA TYR A 286 -5.87 -1.03 17.69
C TYR A 286 -6.33 -0.14 16.53
N TYR A 287 -5.35 0.33 15.74
CA TYR A 287 -5.58 1.23 14.61
C TYR A 287 -6.09 0.47 13.39
N ALA A 288 -7.41 0.27 13.33
CA ALA A 288 -8.07 -0.42 12.24
C ALA A 288 -9.40 0.21 11.83
N GLY A 289 -9.86 -0.16 10.63
CA GLY A 289 -11.19 0.17 10.12
C GLY A 289 -11.78 -1.06 9.44
N PRO A 290 -12.75 -1.76 10.04
CA PRO A 290 -13.27 -3.01 9.51
C PRO A 290 -13.99 -2.81 8.17
N ALA A 291 -14.02 -3.85 7.35
CA ALA A 291 -14.92 -3.93 6.19
C ALA A 291 -16.32 -4.37 6.62
N LYS A 292 -17.29 -4.41 5.69
CA LYS A 292 -18.64 -4.92 5.98
C LYS A 292 -18.57 -6.37 6.47
N ARG A 293 -19.36 -6.67 7.51
CA ARG A 293 -19.47 -8.01 8.09
C ARG A 293 -20.25 -8.91 7.14
N GLN A 294 -19.75 -10.11 6.88
CA GLN A 294 -20.52 -11.13 6.15
C GLN A 294 -21.76 -11.55 6.96
N PRO A 295 -22.94 -11.73 6.33
CA PRO A 295 -24.10 -12.32 6.98
C PRO A 295 -23.77 -13.72 7.51
N VAL A 296 -24.21 -14.03 8.73
CA VAL A 296 -23.88 -15.28 9.45
C VAL A 296 -24.50 -16.54 8.78
N THR A 297 -25.36 -16.37 7.77
CA THR A 297 -26.20 -17.44 7.20
C THR A 297 -25.66 -18.15 5.96
N LEU A 298 -24.52 -17.75 5.40
CA LEU A 298 -23.91 -18.49 4.28
C LEU A 298 -22.96 -19.57 4.83
N PRO A 299 -23.04 -20.83 4.36
CA PRO A 299 -22.08 -21.86 4.75
C PRO A 299 -20.69 -21.38 4.30
N ALA A 300 -19.85 -21.04 5.27
CA ALA A 300 -18.51 -20.52 5.03
C ALA A 300 -17.71 -21.54 4.22
N PRO A 301 -17.26 -21.24 3.00
CA PRO A 301 -16.16 -21.99 2.42
C PRO A 301 -14.91 -21.48 3.15
N ARG A 302 -14.59 -22.14 4.28
CA ARG A 302 -13.39 -21.98 5.12
C ARG A 302 -13.42 -20.79 6.10
N PRO A 303 -12.79 -20.92 7.30
CA PRO A 303 -12.77 -19.90 8.33
C PRO A 303 -11.77 -18.79 7.96
N ASN A 304 -12.11 -17.96 6.98
CA ASN A 304 -11.42 -16.69 6.79
C ASN A 304 -12.14 -15.65 7.63
N HIS A 305 -11.70 -15.52 8.88
CA HIS A 305 -11.93 -14.30 9.64
C HIS A 305 -11.52 -13.13 8.74
N CYS A 306 -12.47 -12.27 8.36
CA CYS A 306 -12.17 -10.89 8.04
C CYS A 306 -11.61 -10.25 9.32
N ARG A 307 -10.37 -10.60 9.68
CA ARG A 307 -9.65 -9.89 10.72
C ARG A 307 -9.52 -8.46 10.21
N PRO A 308 -9.84 -7.44 11.02
CA PRO A 308 -9.51 -6.07 10.66
C PRO A 308 -8.03 -6.03 10.27
N HIS A 309 -7.73 -5.77 9.00
CA HIS A 309 -6.36 -5.45 8.57
C HIS A 309 -6.09 -4.01 9.03
N GLY A 310 -5.68 -3.86 10.27
CA GLY A 310 -5.04 -2.64 10.77
C GLY A 310 -3.60 -2.61 10.31
N LEU A 311 -3.17 -1.45 9.83
CA LEU A 311 -1.75 -1.12 9.84
C LEU A 311 -1.43 -0.68 11.26
N LEU A 312 -0.50 -1.38 11.92
CA LEU A 312 0.27 -0.76 12.99
C LEU A 312 1.04 0.39 12.34
N ARG A 313 0.57 1.61 12.54
CA ARG A 313 1.31 2.83 12.19
C ARG A 313 2.21 3.21 13.34
#